data_AF-A0A376MTZ5-F1
#
_entry.id   AF-A0A376MTZ5-F1
#
_cell.length_a   1.000
_cell.length_b   1.000
_cell.length_c   1.000
_cell.angle_alpha   90.00
_cell.angle_beta   90.00
_cell.angle_gamma   90.00
#
_symmetry.space_group_name_H-M   'P 1'
#
loop_
_entity.id
_entity.type
_entity.pdbx_description
1 polymer ?
#
loop_
_entity_poly.entity_id
_entity_poly.type
_entity_poly.pdbx_seq_one_letter_code
_entity_poly.pdbx_strand_id
1 'polypeptide(L)' 'MSKPFKLNSAFKPSGDQPEAIRRLEEGLEDGLAHQTLLGVTGSGKTFTIANVIADLQRPTMVLAPNKTLAAQCMAK' A
#
# COMPACT_ATOMS: atom_id res chain seq x y z
N MET A 1 -4.54 13.97 -18.62
CA MET A 1 -4.61 13.83 -17.16
C MET A 1 -4.93 12.38 -16.83
N SER A 2 -4.14 11.71 -15.98
CA SER A 2 -4.39 10.32 -15.58
C SER A 2 -5.64 10.24 -14.69
N LYS A 3 -6.38 9.13 -14.79
CA LYS A 3 -7.50 8.86 -13.88
C LYS A 3 -6.95 8.66 -12.46
N PRO A 4 -7.60 9.21 -11.42
CA PRO A 4 -7.19 8.96 -10.05
C PRO A 4 -7.34 7.47 -9.71
N PHE A 5 -6.40 6.95 -8.93
CA PHE A 5 -6.50 5.61 -8.36
C PHE A 5 -7.66 5.57 -7.38
N LYS A 6 -8.61 4.66 -7.59
CA LYS A 6 -9.76 4.47 -6.69
C LYS A 6 -9.68 3.08 -6.08
N LEU A 7 -9.43 3.02 -4.78
CA LEU A 7 -9.45 1.77 -4.05
C LEU A 7 -10.89 1.29 -3.90
N ASN A 8 -11.19 0.10 -4.42
CA ASN A 8 -12.49 -0.55 -4.26
C ASN A 8 -12.36 -1.70 -3.25
N SER A 9 -13.00 -1.58 -2.10
CA SER A 9 -12.98 -2.59 -1.05
C SER A 9 -14.26 -2.51 -0.22
N ALA A 10 -14.77 -3.67 0.21
CA ALA A 10 -15.84 -3.75 1.21
C ALA A 10 -15.32 -3.52 2.64
N PHE A 11 -14.00 -3.51 2.82
CA PHE A 11 -13.35 -3.40 4.12
C PHE A 11 -12.78 -2.01 4.32
N LYS A 12 -12.78 -1.55 5.58
CA LYS A 12 -12.06 -0.36 6.02
C LYS A 12 -10.78 -0.77 6.73
N PRO A 13 -9.72 0.07 6.71
CA PRO A 13 -8.53 -0.16 7.54
C PRO A 13 -8.92 -0.42 8.99
N SER A 14 -8.32 -1.44 9.60
CA SER A 14 -8.63 -1.87 10.97
C SER A 14 -7.39 -2.42 11.67
N GLY A 15 -7.46 -2.58 12.99
CA GLY A 15 -6.29 -2.95 13.81
C GLY A 15 -5.19 -1.90 13.67
N ASP A 16 -3.96 -2.35 13.42
CA ASP A 16 -2.78 -1.47 13.28
C ASP A 16 -2.67 -0.81 11.89
N GLN A 17 -3.55 -1.16 10.94
CA GLN A 17 -3.47 -0.64 9.57
C GLN A 17 -3.59 0.88 9.47
N PRO A 18 -4.53 1.57 10.17
CA PRO A 18 -4.67 3.03 10.06
C PRO A 18 -3.39 3.77 10.47
N GLU A 19 -2.76 3.35 11.56
CA GLU A 19 -1.51 3.96 12.04
C GLU A 19 -0.34 3.67 11.08
N ALA A 20 -0.27 2.45 10.53
CA ALA A 20 0.74 2.10 9.54
C ALA A 20 0.60 2.91 8.24
N ILE A 21 -0.63 3.16 7.78
CA ILE A 21 -0.92 4.02 6.61
C ILE A 21 -0.43 5.44 6.89
N ARG A 22 -0.85 6.03 8.02
CA ARG A 22 -0.49 7.39 8.42
C ARG A 22 1.02 7.61 8.45
N ARG A 23 1.77 6.68 9.07
CA ARG A 23 3.24 6.79 9.16
C ARG A 23 3.93 6.72 7.80
N LEU A 24 3.44 5.86 6.90
CA LEU A 24 4.00 5.73 5.57
C LEU A 24 3.76 6.99 4.73
N GLU A 25 2.58 7.58 4.86
CA GLU A 25 2.22 8.87 4.23
C GLU A 25 3.10 10.00 4.74
N GLU A 26 3.17 10.20 6.06
CA GLU A 26 4.02 11.21 6.70
C GLU A 26 5.47 11.07 6.22
N GLY A 27 6.03 9.86 6.23
CA GLY A 27 7.40 9.64 5.74
C GLY A 27 7.58 9.93 4.25
N LEU A 28 6.55 9.72 3.42
CA LEU A 28 6.63 10.02 1.98
C LEU A 28 6.51 11.52 1.70
N GLU A 29 5.75 12.26 2.52
CA GLU A 29 5.63 13.71 2.48
C GLU A 29 6.91 14.39 3.01
N ASP A 30 7.52 13.84 4.06
CA ASP A 30 8.80 14.28 4.62
C ASP A 30 10.00 14.00 3.68
N GLY A 31 9.78 13.31 2.56
CA GLY A 31 10.80 13.01 1.56
C GLY A 31 11.75 11.88 1.96
N LEU A 32 11.34 10.99 2.88
CA LEU A 32 12.14 9.81 3.23
C LEU A 32 12.32 8.91 2.01
N ALA A 33 13.57 8.66 1.64
CA ALA A 33 13.91 7.79 0.51
C ALA A 33 13.58 6.31 0.77
N HIS A 34 13.62 5.87 2.03
CA HIS A 34 13.45 4.48 2.42
C HIS A 34 12.55 4.36 3.65
N GLN A 35 11.57 3.46 3.57
CA GLN A 35 10.68 3.12 4.67
C GLN A 35 10.42 1.62 4.69
N THR A 36 10.09 1.07 5.86
CA THR A 36 9.82 -0.38 6.02
C THR A 36 8.49 -0.59 6.73
N LEU A 37 7.57 -1.28 6.07
CA LEU A 37 6.32 -1.74 6.68
C LEU A 37 6.56 -3.10 7.37
N LEU A 38 6.81 -3.07 8.68
CA LEU A 38 6.90 -4.27 9.49
C LEU A 38 5.48 -4.77 9.83
N GLY A 39 5.09 -5.91 9.27
CA GLY A 39 3.78 -6.51 9.53
C GLY A 39 3.84 -8.02 9.54
N VAL A 40 3.13 -8.64 10.48
CA VAL A 40 3.02 -10.10 10.58
C VAL A 40 2.30 -10.70 9.36
N THR A 41 2.45 -12.01 9.13
CA THR A 41 1.72 -12.72 8.07
C THR A 41 0.22 -12.63 8.34
N GLY A 42 -0.58 -12.34 7.32
CA GLY A 42 -2.05 -12.21 7.45
C GLY A 42 -2.55 -10.82 7.90
N SER A 43 -1.68 -9.86 8.23
CA SER A 43 -2.09 -8.52 8.67
C SER A 43 -2.69 -7.61 7.59
N GLY A 44 -2.74 -8.07 6.33
CA GLY A 44 -3.29 -7.29 5.23
C GLY A 44 -2.34 -6.24 4.65
N LYS A 45 -1.02 -6.48 4.63
CA LYS A 45 0.00 -5.55 4.09
C LYS A 45 -0.32 -5.01 2.69
N THR A 46 -0.86 -5.84 1.79
CA THR A 46 -1.29 -5.39 0.45
C THR A 46 -2.37 -4.32 0.53
N PHE A 47 -3.35 -4.49 1.43
CA PHE A 47 -4.42 -3.51 1.62
C PHE A 47 -3.89 -2.23 2.26
N THR A 48 -2.97 -2.32 3.23
CA THR A 48 -2.26 -1.15 3.78
C THR A 48 -1.58 -0.33 2.68
N ILE A 49 -0.76 -0.96 1.83
CA ILE A 49 -0.06 -0.27 0.73
C ILE A 49 -1.05 0.28 -0.31
N ALA A 50 -2.15 -0.42 -0.58
CA ALA A 50 -3.17 0.06 -1.52
C ALA A 50 -3.88 1.33 -1.04
N ASN A 51 -4.09 1.50 0.28
CA ASN A 51 -4.61 2.75 0.84
C ASN A 51 -3.59 3.88 0.65
N VAL A 52 -2.32 3.67 1.02
CA VAL A 52 -1.25 4.68 0.81
C VAL A 52 -1.15 5.13 -0.66
N ILE A 53 -1.25 4.21 -1.61
CA ILE A 53 -1.26 4.55 -3.05
C ILE A 53 -2.50 5.36 -3.44
N ALA A 54 -3.66 5.00 -2.89
CA ALA A 54 -4.93 5.70 -3.12
C ALA A 54 -4.95 7.10 -2.51
N ASP A 55 -4.30 7.32 -1.38
CA ASP A 55 -4.27 8.61 -0.72
C ASP A 55 -3.25 9.55 -1.40
N LEU A 56 -2.07 9.04 -1.76
CA LEU A 56 -1.01 9.86 -2.35
C LEU A 56 -1.12 10.09 -3.87
N GLN A 57 -1.88 9.25 -4.59
CA GLN A 57 -2.09 9.40 -6.04
C GLN A 57 -0.79 9.46 -6.88
N ARG A 58 0.26 8.76 -6.44
CA ARG A 58 1.56 8.72 -7.12
C ARG A 58 1.69 7.46 -8.00
N PRO A 59 2.22 7.57 -9.24
CA PRO A 59 2.59 6.39 -10.02
C PRO A 59 3.51 5.48 -9.20
N THR A 60 3.11 4.22 -9.04
CA THR A 60 3.77 3.29 -8.11
C THR A 60 4.18 2.01 -8.84
N MET A 61 5.39 1.51 -8.56
CA MET A 61 5.90 0.25 -9.06
C MET A 61 6.01 -0.76 -7.91
N VAL A 62 5.37 -1.92 -8.05
CA VAL A 62 5.45 -3.01 -7.07
C VAL A 62 6.38 -4.10 -7.60
N LEU A 63 7.48 -4.36 -6.88
CA LEU A 63 8.42 -5.43 -7.19
C LEU A 63 8.14 -6.63 -6.30
N ALA A 64 8.04 -7.81 -6.90
CA ALA A 64 7.85 -9.07 -6.21
C ALA A 64 9.01 -10.04 -6.55
N PRO A 65 9.42 -10.91 -5.63
CA PRO A 65 10.62 -11.74 -5.81
C PRO A 65 10.41 -12.91 -6.78
N ASN A 66 9.16 -13.22 -7.16
CA ASN A 66 8.87 -14.24 -8.16
C ASN A 66 7.54 -13.96 -8.89
N LYS A 67 7.32 -14.69 -9.99
CA LYS A 67 6.16 -14.54 -10.87
C LYS A 67 4.84 -14.86 -10.16
N THR A 68 4.82 -15.82 -9.25
CA THR A 68 3.62 -16.22 -8.52
C THR A 68 3.15 -15.12 -7.58
N LEU A 69 4.06 -14.51 -6.82
CA LEU A 69 3.74 -13.38 -5.93
C LEU A 69 3.38 -12.12 -6.71
N ALA A 70 4.06 -11.87 -7.84
CA ALA A 70 3.69 -10.77 -8.74
C ALA A 70 2.23 -10.93 -9.22
N ALA A 71 1.88 -12.13 -9.67
CA ALA A 71 0.51 -12.45 -10.10
C ALA A 71 -0.49 -12.26 -8.94
N GLN A 72 -0.18 -12.72 -7.73
CA GLN A 72 -1.05 -12.55 -6.56
C GLN A 72 -1.29 -11.08 -6.17
N CYS A 73 -0.29 -10.20 -6.36
CA CYS A 73 -0.45 -8.76 -6.11
C CYS A 73 -1.28 -8.05 -7.19
N MET A 74 -1.27 -8.53 -8.43
CA MET A 74 -2.11 -8.01 -9.52
C MET A 74 -3.50 -8.64 -9.54
N ALA A 75 -3.65 -9.85 -9.01
CA ALA A 75 -4.87 -10.62 -9.05
C ALA A 75 -5.88 -10.12 -8.02
N LYS A 76 -6.62 -9.08 -8.39
CA LYS A 76 -8.05 -8.89 -8.09
C LYS A 76 -8.58 -7.68 -8.83
#